data_AF-A0A7X4BIC2-F1
#
_entry.id   AF-A0A7X4BIC2-F1
#
_cell.length_a   1.000
_cell.length_b   1.000
_cell.length_c   1.000
_cell.angle_alpha   90.00
_cell.angle_beta   90.00
_cell.angle_gamma   90.00
#
_symmetry.space_group_name_H-M   'P 1'
#
loop_
_entity.id
_entity.type
_entity.pdbx_description
1 polymer ?
#
loop_
_entity_poly.entity_id
_entity_poly.type
_entity_poly.pdbx_seq_one_letter_code
_entity_poly.pdbx_strand_id
1 'polypeptide(L)'
;MGRELSVISLTKSDDAGNEFLYSRVFCQRKDPPALRLLLDFLRSKSQVPLIPNVEPEVLDDYSWVQMAVGYHREKKPIQLFCIRHEGTYQDVFEKEQQNFSAHLSAFGDVEADLAREFVVRAQFILATRILKNDITDEGYDFNGWVLEFFQENCNGIVQIDGQGFFSPKGELVVDLQDDPAQHDITKPEIQPS
;
A
#
# COMPACT_ATOMS: atom_id res chain seq x y z
N MET A 1 3.75 21.16 20.48
CA MET A 1 4.27 21.45 19.12
C MET A 1 3.63 20.45 18.19
N GLY A 2 2.68 20.87 17.37
CA GLY A 2 2.05 19.97 16.38
C GLY A 2 3.10 19.56 15.37
N ARG A 3 3.35 18.26 15.21
CA ARG A 3 4.09 17.77 14.04
C ARG A 3 3.26 18.19 12.83
N GLU A 4 3.80 19.04 11.97
CA GLU A 4 3.21 19.34 10.67
C GLU A 4 2.99 17.98 9.97
N LEU A 5 1.72 17.58 9.86
CA LEU A 5 1.35 16.36 9.16
C LEU A 5 1.72 16.57 7.70
N SER A 6 2.57 15.70 7.18
CA SER A 6 2.95 15.74 5.77
C SER A 6 1.68 15.60 4.94
N VAL A 7 1.49 16.47 3.95
CA VAL A 7 0.45 16.28 2.94
C VAL A 7 0.76 14.94 2.27
N ILE A 8 -0.08 13.92 2.49
CA ILE A 8 0.04 12.66 1.77
C ILE A 8 -0.49 12.91 0.36
N SER A 9 0.44 13.19 -0.55
CA SER A 9 0.20 13.04 -1.97
C SER A 9 0.77 11.67 -2.36
N LEU A 10 -0.11 10.75 -2.76
CA LEU A 10 0.29 9.44 -3.34
C LEU A 10 0.76 9.63 -4.80
N THR A 11 1.57 10.66 -5.06
CA THR A 11 2.19 10.88 -6.36
C THR A 11 3.39 9.98 -6.52
N LYS A 12 3.55 9.44 -7.73
CA LYS A 12 4.67 8.56 -8.10
C LYS A 12 6.03 9.28 -8.09
N SER A 13 6.05 10.60 -8.05
CA SER A 13 7.27 11.38 -7.91
C SER A 13 7.07 12.66 -7.10
N ASP A 14 8.18 13.23 -6.62
CA ASP A 14 8.24 14.58 -6.03
C ASP A 14 8.93 15.61 -6.96
N ASP A 15 8.92 16.88 -6.56
CA ASP A 15 9.52 17.99 -7.30
C ASP A 15 11.06 17.88 -7.42
N ALA A 16 11.68 17.04 -6.60
CA ALA A 16 13.11 16.75 -6.66
C ALA A 16 13.44 15.61 -7.64
N GLY A 17 12.43 15.04 -8.31
CA GLY A 17 12.59 13.95 -9.28
C GLY A 17 12.77 12.58 -8.64
N ASN A 18 12.48 12.43 -7.34
CA ASN A 18 12.49 11.13 -6.69
C ASN A 18 11.27 10.33 -7.15
N GLU A 19 11.48 9.07 -7.57
CA GLU A 19 10.39 8.15 -7.88
C GLU A 19 10.05 7.27 -6.67
N PHE A 20 8.76 7.09 -6.41
CA PHE A 20 8.25 6.29 -5.31
C PHE A 20 7.46 5.07 -5.81
N LEU A 21 7.67 3.94 -5.15
CA LEU A 21 6.82 2.76 -5.25
C LEU A 21 5.83 2.77 -4.09
N TYR A 22 4.57 2.50 -4.40
CA TYR A 22 3.53 2.34 -3.40
C TYR A 22 2.98 0.91 -3.40
N SER A 23 2.71 0.43 -2.21
CA SER A 23 1.91 -0.78 -2.00
C SER A 23 0.83 -0.46 -0.98
N ARG A 24 -0.31 -1.12 -1.10
CA ARG A 24 -1.50 -0.84 -0.29
C ARG A 24 -2.09 -2.13 0.24
N VAL A 25 -2.70 -2.05 1.41
CA VAL A 25 -3.56 -3.09 1.96
C VAL A 25 -4.91 -2.46 2.30
N PHE A 26 -5.95 -2.82 1.56
CA PHE A 26 -7.32 -2.38 1.83
C PHE A 26 -7.91 -3.25 2.92
N CYS A 27 -7.98 -2.71 4.15
CA CYS A 27 -8.26 -3.47 5.36
C CYS A 27 -9.72 -3.32 5.79
N GLN A 28 -10.40 -4.42 6.06
CA GLN A 28 -11.83 -4.41 6.44
C GLN A 28 -12.07 -4.32 7.96
N ARG A 29 -11.03 -4.55 8.77
CA ARG A 29 -11.15 -4.38 10.22
C ARG A 29 -11.33 -2.90 10.57
N LYS A 30 -12.18 -2.60 11.56
CA LYS A 30 -12.49 -1.23 11.97
C LYS A 30 -11.25 -0.41 12.36
N ASP A 31 -10.43 -0.98 13.24
CA ASP A 31 -9.27 -0.30 13.81
C ASP A 31 -7.98 -1.02 13.38
N PRO A 32 -6.93 -0.31 12.96
CA PRO A 32 -5.65 -0.91 12.65
C PRO A 32 -4.98 -1.42 13.95
N PRO A 33 -4.10 -2.41 13.83
CA PRO A 33 -3.26 -2.82 14.94
C PRO A 33 -2.30 -1.69 15.36
N ALA A 34 -1.94 -1.68 16.65
CA ALA A 34 -0.85 -0.86 17.16
C ALA A 34 0.47 -1.23 16.48
N LEU A 35 1.37 -0.24 16.31
CA LEU A 35 2.66 -0.45 15.65
C LEU A 35 3.54 -1.47 16.38
N ARG A 36 3.42 -1.58 17.70
CA ARG A 36 4.09 -2.61 18.50
C ARG A 36 3.89 -4.01 17.94
N LEU A 37 2.65 -4.35 17.59
CA LEU A 37 2.30 -5.68 17.08
C LEU A 37 2.98 -5.97 15.74
N LEU A 38 3.04 -4.97 14.85
CA LEU A 38 3.78 -5.07 13.59
C LEU A 38 5.28 -5.29 13.86
N LEU A 39 5.87 -4.52 14.77
CA LEU A 39 7.30 -4.64 15.09
C LEU A 39 7.65 -5.99 15.69
N ASP A 40 6.80 -6.52 16.56
CA ASP A 40 6.98 -7.85 17.17
C ASP A 40 6.82 -8.95 16.12
N PHE A 41 5.85 -8.81 15.20
CA PHE A 41 5.70 -9.71 14.05
C PHE A 41 6.95 -9.72 13.17
N LEU A 42 7.47 -8.54 12.80
CA LEU A 42 8.69 -8.44 11.99
C LEU A 42 9.88 -9.12 12.69
N ARG A 43 10.03 -8.92 14.00
CA ARG A 43 11.06 -9.61 14.81
C ARG A 43 10.88 -11.12 14.81
N SER A 44 9.64 -11.62 14.85
CA SER A 44 9.35 -13.05 14.75
C SER A 44 9.76 -13.65 13.40
N LYS A 45 9.78 -12.84 12.32
CA LYS A 45 10.30 -13.19 10.99
C LYS A 45 11.82 -12.94 10.86
N SER A 46 12.53 -12.84 11.98
CA SER A 46 13.98 -12.55 12.05
C SER A 46 14.40 -11.20 11.46
N GLN A 47 13.47 -10.26 11.31
CA GLN A 47 13.77 -8.88 10.88
C GLN A 47 14.14 -8.02 12.09
N VAL A 48 15.03 -7.05 11.90
CA VAL A 48 15.42 -6.09 12.95
C VAL A 48 14.97 -4.68 12.53
N PRO A 49 13.68 -4.33 12.75
CA PRO A 49 13.16 -3.04 12.31
C PRO A 49 13.86 -1.89 13.05
N LEU A 50 14.38 -0.94 12.28
CA LEU A 50 14.98 0.30 12.78
C LEU A 50 13.89 1.36 12.88
N ILE A 51 13.54 1.74 14.11
CA ILE A 51 12.52 2.76 14.36
C ILE A 51 13.17 4.08 14.78
N PRO A 52 12.56 5.23 14.46
CA PRO A 52 12.98 6.52 15.01
C PRO A 52 12.86 6.51 16.54
N ASN A 53 13.60 7.40 17.20
CA ASN A 53 13.50 7.58 18.65
C ASN A 53 12.15 8.21 19.00
N VAL A 54 11.13 7.37 19.18
CA VAL A 54 9.78 7.73 19.61
C VAL A 54 9.51 7.19 20.99
N GLU A 55 8.62 7.87 21.72
CA GLU A 55 8.16 7.41 23.03
C GLU A 55 7.48 6.03 22.89
N PRO A 56 7.76 5.06 23.77
CA PRO A 56 7.18 3.71 23.70
C PRO A 56 5.66 3.69 23.56
N GLU A 57 4.97 4.62 24.22
CA GLU A 57 3.52 4.78 24.24
C GLU A 57 2.94 5.05 22.84
N VAL A 58 3.71 5.72 21.97
CA VAL A 58 3.31 5.98 20.57
C VAL A 58 3.22 4.67 19.78
N LEU A 59 4.00 3.65 20.14
CA LEU A 59 3.95 2.35 19.48
C LEU A 59 2.71 1.54 19.88
N ASP A 60 2.11 1.87 21.02
CA ASP A 60 0.93 1.22 21.56
C ASP A 60 -0.37 2.00 21.22
N ASP A 61 -0.23 3.17 20.59
CA ASP A 61 -1.34 3.99 20.11
C ASP A 61 -1.99 3.37 18.85
N TYR A 62 -3.32 3.22 18.89
CA TYR A 62 -4.13 2.69 17.79
C TYR A 62 -4.53 3.76 16.78
N SER A 63 -4.31 5.03 17.10
CA SER A 63 -4.63 6.19 16.26
C SER A 63 -3.44 6.68 15.42
N TRP A 64 -2.34 5.92 15.40
CA TRP A 64 -1.17 6.25 14.59
C TRP A 64 -1.56 6.46 13.12
N VAL A 65 -0.87 7.40 12.50
CA VAL A 65 -1.18 7.90 11.16
C VAL A 65 0.01 7.67 10.21
N GLN A 66 1.23 7.80 10.71
CA GLN A 66 2.44 7.64 9.93
C GLN A 66 3.59 7.09 10.79
N MET A 67 4.43 6.24 10.20
CA MET A 67 5.67 5.76 10.79
C MET A 67 6.73 5.56 9.70
N ALA A 68 8.00 5.82 10.01
CA ALA A 68 9.11 5.41 9.17
C ALA A 68 9.78 4.19 9.80
N VAL A 69 9.89 3.10 9.05
CA VAL A 69 10.50 1.85 9.52
C VAL A 69 11.66 1.48 8.61
N GLY A 70 12.86 1.49 9.16
CA GLY A 70 14.08 1.12 8.44
C GLY A 70 14.29 -0.39 8.46
N TYR A 71 14.74 -0.92 7.32
CA TYR A 71 15.15 -2.31 7.14
C TYR A 71 16.68 -2.44 7.09
N HIS A 72 17.38 -1.38 6.65
CA HIS A 72 18.83 -1.31 6.55
C HIS A 72 19.33 0.08 6.96
N ARG A 73 20.48 0.17 7.65
CA ARG A 73 20.98 1.44 8.25
C ARG A 73 21.38 2.49 7.22
N GLU A 74 21.87 2.04 6.08
CA GLU A 74 22.36 2.93 5.00
C GLU A 74 21.30 3.24 3.95
N LYS A 75 20.08 2.72 4.14
CA LYS A 75 18.96 2.88 3.21
C LYS A 75 17.88 3.77 3.80
N LYS A 76 17.09 4.38 2.94
CA LYS A 76 15.92 5.16 3.31
C LYS A 76 14.87 4.21 3.91
N PRO A 77 14.25 4.60 5.04
CA PRO A 77 13.22 3.77 5.65
C PRO A 77 11.98 3.71 4.76
N ILE A 78 11.23 2.61 4.89
CA ILE A 78 9.90 2.49 4.30
C ILE A 78 8.96 3.36 5.12
N GLN A 79 8.19 4.21 4.45
CA GLN A 79 7.18 5.01 5.11
C GLN A 79 5.85 4.28 5.10
N LEU A 80 5.25 4.15 6.27
CA LEU A 80 3.94 3.55 6.49
C LEU A 80 2.95 4.66 6.77
N PHE A 81 1.78 4.56 6.15
CA PHE A 81 0.66 5.45 6.36
C PHE A 81 -0.59 4.65 6.69
N CYS A 82 -1.32 5.07 7.71
CA CYS A 82 -2.65 4.58 8.01
C CYS A 82 -3.67 5.60 7.53
N ILE A 83 -4.27 5.34 6.38
CA ILE A 83 -5.23 6.23 5.71
C ILE A 83 -6.63 5.70 6.05
N ARG A 84 -7.40 6.45 6.83
CA ARG A 84 -8.69 5.99 7.38
C ARG A 84 -9.84 6.61 6.62
N HIS A 85 -10.97 5.91 6.65
CA HIS A 85 -12.25 6.45 6.20
C HIS A 85 -12.67 7.71 6.97
N GLU A 86 -12.19 7.90 8.20
CA GLU A 86 -12.47 9.07 9.03
C GLU A 86 -11.17 9.72 9.51
N GLY A 87 -11.13 11.06 9.55
CA GLY A 87 -10.02 11.84 10.11
C GLY A 87 -9.12 12.50 9.07
N THR A 88 -7.84 12.67 9.40
CA THR A 88 -6.87 13.55 8.70
C THR A 88 -6.71 13.29 7.20
N TYR A 89 -6.91 12.05 6.74
CA TYR A 89 -6.70 11.65 5.35
C TYR A 89 -7.94 11.00 4.72
N GLN A 90 -9.13 11.40 5.18
CA GLN A 90 -10.40 10.90 4.64
C GLN A 90 -10.53 11.16 3.13
N ASP A 91 -10.12 12.34 2.67
CA ASP A 91 -10.14 12.70 1.25
C ASP A 91 -9.24 11.79 0.40
N VAL A 92 -8.06 11.45 0.91
CA VAL A 92 -7.14 10.49 0.28
C VAL A 92 -7.77 9.09 0.27
N PHE A 93 -8.38 8.66 1.38
CA PHE A 93 -9.08 7.38 1.47
C PHE A 93 -10.19 7.27 0.41
N GLU A 94 -11.09 8.25 0.37
CA GLU A 94 -12.23 8.28 -0.55
C GLU A 94 -11.74 8.26 -2.01
N LYS A 95 -10.72 9.04 -2.33
CA LYS A 95 -10.14 9.09 -3.68
C LYS A 95 -9.52 7.75 -4.08
N GLU A 96 -8.75 7.12 -3.20
CA GLU A 96 -8.14 5.82 -3.47
C GLU A 96 -9.20 4.73 -3.65
N GLN A 97 -10.21 4.69 -2.77
CA GLN A 97 -11.32 3.76 -2.87
C GLN A 97 -12.09 3.93 -4.18
N GLN A 98 -12.43 5.16 -4.56
CA GLN A 98 -13.14 5.47 -5.81
C GLN A 98 -12.31 5.06 -7.04
N ASN A 99 -11.04 5.45 -7.08
CA ASN A 99 -10.16 5.18 -8.22
C ASN A 99 -10.00 3.67 -8.45
N PHE A 100 -9.65 2.91 -7.40
CA PHE A 100 -9.46 1.46 -7.54
C PHE A 100 -10.77 0.72 -7.76
N SER A 101 -11.87 1.13 -7.12
CA SER A 101 -13.18 0.52 -7.40
C SER A 101 -13.64 0.75 -8.84
N ALA A 102 -13.40 1.94 -9.39
CA ALA A 102 -13.71 2.25 -10.78
C ALA A 102 -12.82 1.46 -11.74
N HIS A 103 -11.52 1.41 -11.48
CA HIS A 103 -10.58 0.65 -12.30
C HIS A 103 -10.93 -0.85 -12.32
N LEU A 104 -11.17 -1.45 -11.16
CA LEU A 104 -11.56 -2.86 -11.07
C LEU A 104 -12.88 -3.18 -11.79
N SER A 105 -13.81 -2.22 -11.84
CA SER A 105 -15.07 -2.42 -12.56
C SER A 105 -14.93 -2.56 -14.08
N ALA A 106 -13.78 -2.18 -14.65
CA ALA A 106 -13.52 -2.29 -16.09
C ALA A 106 -13.14 -3.71 -16.54
N PHE A 107 -12.61 -4.55 -15.64
CA PHE A 107 -12.16 -5.91 -15.97
C PHE A 107 -13.34 -6.87 -16.15
N GLY A 108 -14.40 -6.73 -15.35
CA GLY A 108 -15.66 -7.45 -15.52
C GLY A 108 -15.62 -8.96 -15.23
N ASP A 109 -14.55 -9.45 -14.61
CA ASP A 109 -14.39 -10.84 -14.14
C ASP A 109 -14.61 -10.98 -12.61
N VAL A 110 -14.68 -12.24 -12.15
CA VAL A 110 -15.03 -12.58 -10.77
C VAL A 110 -13.92 -12.18 -9.80
N GLU A 111 -12.67 -12.30 -10.21
CA GLU A 111 -11.48 -11.94 -9.45
C GLU A 111 -11.42 -10.43 -9.21
N ALA A 112 -11.73 -9.63 -10.22
CA ALA A 112 -11.84 -8.18 -10.13
C ALA A 112 -13.01 -7.74 -9.25
N ASP A 113 -14.17 -8.41 -9.34
CA ASP A 113 -15.30 -8.15 -8.45
C ASP A 113 -14.98 -8.46 -6.98
N LEU A 114 -14.25 -9.56 -6.72
CA LEU A 114 -13.77 -9.89 -5.38
C LEU A 114 -12.83 -8.80 -4.85
N ALA A 115 -11.81 -8.40 -5.63
CA ALA A 115 -10.90 -7.34 -5.25
C ALA A 115 -11.64 -6.02 -4.98
N ARG A 116 -12.66 -5.72 -5.79
CA ARG A 116 -13.49 -4.52 -5.65
C ARG A 116 -14.30 -4.55 -4.36
N GLU A 117 -14.83 -5.70 -3.97
CA GLU A 117 -15.54 -5.87 -2.68
C GLU A 117 -14.63 -5.49 -1.50
N PHE A 118 -13.36 -5.92 -1.53
CA PHE A 118 -12.39 -5.53 -0.50
C PHE A 118 -12.12 -4.03 -0.49
N VAL A 119 -11.93 -3.42 -1.66
CA VAL A 119 -11.68 -1.97 -1.79
C VAL A 119 -12.86 -1.16 -1.23
N VAL A 120 -14.09 -1.49 -1.63
CA VAL A 120 -15.30 -0.78 -1.21
C VAL A 120 -15.60 -0.96 0.29
N ARG A 121 -15.31 -2.13 0.86
CA ARG A 121 -15.56 -2.41 2.28
C ARG A 121 -14.43 -2.01 3.22
N ALA A 122 -13.30 -1.54 2.68
CA ALA A 122 -12.18 -1.11 3.49
C ALA A 122 -12.63 -0.06 4.53
N GLN A 123 -12.09 -0.15 5.74
CA GLN A 123 -12.26 0.84 6.81
C GLN A 123 -11.03 1.74 6.92
N PHE A 124 -9.88 1.20 6.53
CA PHE A 124 -8.64 1.93 6.35
C PHE A 124 -7.77 1.27 5.28
N ILE A 125 -6.82 2.02 4.77
CA ILE A 125 -5.79 1.58 3.83
C ILE A 125 -4.45 1.73 4.55
N LEU A 126 -3.72 0.63 4.70
CA LEU A 126 -2.29 0.73 4.94
C LEU A 126 -1.63 1.06 3.61
N ALA A 127 -0.86 2.13 3.52
CA ALA A 127 -0.01 2.41 2.37
C ALA A 127 1.46 2.37 2.80
N THR A 128 2.30 1.71 1.99
CA THR A 128 3.75 1.80 2.09
C THR A 128 4.28 2.67 0.96
N ARG A 129 5.27 3.51 1.26
CA ARG A 129 5.99 4.33 0.28
C ARG A 129 7.47 4.06 0.38
N ILE A 130 8.06 3.76 -0.78
CA ILE A 130 9.45 3.35 -0.91
C ILE A 130 10.12 4.19 -1.99
N LEU A 131 11.35 4.65 -1.73
CA LEU A 131 12.16 5.33 -2.75
C LEU A 131 12.70 4.29 -3.75
N LYS A 132 12.22 4.34 -4.99
CA LYS A 132 12.45 3.31 -6.03
C LYS A 132 13.93 3.09 -6.33
N ASN A 133 14.73 4.16 -6.31
CA ASN A 133 16.15 4.08 -6.65
C ASN A 133 17.06 3.70 -5.47
N ASP A 134 16.50 3.54 -4.26
CA ASP A 134 17.29 3.22 -3.07
C ASP A 134 16.97 1.84 -2.47
N ILE A 135 15.76 1.32 -2.72
CA ILE A 135 15.30 0.02 -2.23
C ILE A 135 16.18 -1.14 -2.72
N THR A 136 16.33 -2.17 -1.88
CA THR A 136 17.06 -3.41 -2.17
C THR A 136 16.12 -4.60 -2.08
N ASP A 137 16.58 -5.79 -2.50
CA ASP A 137 15.83 -7.05 -2.37
C ASP A 137 15.38 -7.29 -0.92
N GLU A 138 16.29 -7.11 0.05
CA GLU A 138 15.95 -7.18 1.49
C GLU A 138 14.83 -6.19 1.89
N GLY A 139 14.79 -5.02 1.27
CA GLY A 139 13.75 -4.03 1.52
C GLY A 139 12.41 -4.43 0.90
N TYR A 140 12.41 -5.10 -0.26
CA TYR A 140 11.20 -5.69 -0.83
C TYR A 140 10.67 -6.84 0.03
N ASP A 141 11.55 -7.72 0.52
CA ASP A 141 11.18 -8.79 1.45
C ASP A 141 10.60 -8.23 2.75
N PHE A 142 11.26 -7.21 3.30
CA PHE A 142 10.79 -6.50 4.50
C PHE A 142 9.40 -5.88 4.26
N ASN A 143 9.19 -5.20 3.12
CA ASN A 143 7.89 -4.66 2.75
C ASN A 143 6.84 -5.77 2.61
N GLY A 144 7.19 -6.92 2.01
CA GLY A 144 6.34 -8.08 1.90
C GLY A 144 5.80 -8.53 3.26
N TRP A 145 6.67 -8.65 4.28
CA TRP A 145 6.23 -8.98 5.64
C TRP A 145 5.32 -7.91 6.25
N VAL A 146 5.56 -6.63 5.97
CA VAL A 146 4.65 -5.57 6.41
C VAL A 146 3.26 -5.75 5.78
N LEU A 147 3.19 -5.99 4.47
CA LEU A 147 1.92 -6.18 3.77
C LEU A 147 1.18 -7.43 4.28
N GLU A 148 1.89 -8.56 4.43
CA GLU A 148 1.36 -9.82 4.97
C GLU A 148 0.74 -9.61 6.35
N PHE A 149 1.42 -8.89 7.25
CA PHE A 149 0.90 -8.63 8.59
C PHE A 149 -0.49 -7.98 8.55
N PHE A 150 -0.68 -6.94 7.74
CA PHE A 150 -1.99 -6.28 7.65
C PHE A 150 -3.00 -7.10 6.87
N GLN A 151 -2.57 -7.86 5.86
CA GLN A 151 -3.42 -8.77 5.12
C GLN A 151 -4.05 -9.80 6.06
N GLU A 152 -3.24 -10.48 6.88
CA GLU A 152 -3.68 -11.51 7.82
C GLU A 152 -4.46 -10.93 9.01
N ASN A 153 -3.96 -9.87 9.64
CA ASN A 153 -4.52 -9.36 10.90
C ASN A 153 -5.71 -8.42 10.70
N CYS A 154 -5.93 -7.93 9.48
CA CYS A 154 -6.98 -6.94 9.18
C CYS A 154 -7.95 -7.37 8.07
N ASN A 155 -7.90 -8.63 7.65
CA ASN A 155 -8.67 -9.16 6.52
C ASN A 155 -8.52 -8.27 5.29
N GLY A 156 -7.27 -8.07 4.88
CA GLY A 156 -6.91 -7.14 3.82
C GLY A 156 -6.77 -7.80 2.45
N ILE A 157 -6.86 -6.99 1.40
CA ILE A 157 -6.34 -7.35 0.07
C ILE A 157 -5.14 -6.44 -0.25
N VAL A 158 -4.09 -7.03 -0.82
CA VAL A 158 -2.86 -6.32 -1.16
C VAL A 158 -2.95 -5.80 -2.59
N GLN A 159 -2.49 -4.56 -2.82
CA GLN A 159 -2.28 -3.98 -4.14
C GLN A 159 -0.85 -3.45 -4.23
N ILE A 160 -0.19 -3.68 -5.36
CA ILE A 160 1.16 -3.16 -5.63
C ILE A 160 1.12 -2.35 -6.93
N ASP A 161 1.65 -1.12 -6.90
CA ASP A 161 1.70 -0.27 -8.07
C ASP A 161 2.55 -0.90 -9.18
N GLY A 162 2.00 -0.86 -10.41
CA GLY A 162 2.65 -1.46 -11.57
C GLY A 162 2.61 -2.99 -11.60
N GLN A 163 1.86 -3.62 -10.70
CA GLN A 163 1.56 -5.06 -10.75
C GLN A 163 0.05 -5.25 -10.70
N GLY A 164 -0.53 -5.35 -9.51
CA GLY A 164 -1.95 -5.58 -9.39
C GLY A 164 -2.41 -5.94 -7.99
N PHE A 165 -3.53 -6.66 -7.91
CA PHE A 165 -4.12 -7.12 -6.65
C PHE A 165 -3.73 -8.57 -6.37
N PHE A 166 -3.42 -8.86 -5.10
CA PHE A 166 -3.02 -10.18 -4.63
C PHE A 166 -4.01 -10.72 -3.61
N SER A 167 -4.36 -12.00 -3.75
CA SER A 167 -5.21 -12.71 -2.80
C SER A 167 -4.51 -12.87 -1.44
N PRO A 168 -5.26 -13.20 -0.38
CA PRO A 168 -4.70 -13.63 0.92
C PRO A 168 -3.69 -14.78 0.84
N LYS A 169 -3.64 -15.53 -0.26
CA LYS A 169 -2.67 -16.60 -0.49
C LYS A 169 -1.40 -16.12 -1.20
N GLY A 170 -1.30 -14.84 -1.52
CA GLY A 170 -0.19 -14.25 -2.28
C GLY A 170 -0.27 -14.47 -3.79
N GLU A 171 -1.41 -14.94 -4.31
CA GLU A 171 -1.60 -15.15 -5.75
C GLU A 171 -2.10 -13.85 -6.41
N LEU A 172 -1.51 -13.47 -7.54
CA LEU A 172 -2.00 -12.35 -8.35
C LEU A 172 -3.41 -12.69 -8.86
N VAL A 173 -4.40 -11.90 -8.48
CA VAL A 173 -5.82 -12.09 -8.87
C VAL A 173 -6.27 -11.12 -9.94
N VAL A 174 -5.71 -9.92 -9.97
CA VAL A 174 -5.97 -8.93 -11.03
C VAL A 174 -4.64 -8.33 -11.43
N ASP A 175 -4.25 -8.49 -12.69
CA ASP A 175 -3.10 -7.79 -13.26
C ASP A 175 -3.55 -6.43 -13.80
N LEU A 176 -3.06 -5.36 -13.18
CA LEU A 176 -3.38 -4.00 -13.60
C LEU A 176 -2.44 -3.49 -14.71
N GLN A 177 -1.43 -4.26 -15.11
CA GLN A 177 -0.63 -3.96 -16.29
C GLN A 177 -1.38 -4.33 -17.58
N ASP A 178 -2.26 -5.32 -17.52
CA ASP A 178 -3.12 -5.75 -18.62
C ASP A 178 -4.43 -4.94 -18.69
N ASP A 179 -4.37 -3.65 -18.32
CA ASP A 179 -5.52 -2.74 -18.28
C ASP A 179 -6.27 -2.75 -19.63
N PRO A 180 -7.55 -3.17 -19.65
CA PRO A 180 -8.36 -3.16 -20.87
C PRO A 180 -8.55 -1.75 -21.44
N ALA A 181 -8.40 -0.69 -20.64
CA ALA A 181 -8.41 0.70 -21.11
C ALA A 181 -7.12 1.13 -21.82
N GLN A 182 -6.02 0.38 -21.70
CA GLN A 182 -4.80 0.57 -22.51
C GLN A 182 -4.84 -0.20 -23.83
N HIS A 183 -5.81 -1.09 -24.02
CA HIS A 183 -5.92 -1.95 -25.20
C HIS A 183 -6.75 -1.38 -26.37
N ASP A 184 -7.13 -0.10 -26.36
CA ASP A 184 -7.90 0.48 -27.47
C ASP A 184 -7.24 1.70 -28.16
N ILE A 185 -7.13 1.54 -29.50
CA ILE A 185 -6.97 2.54 -30.58
C ILE A 185 -5.64 3.28 -30.82
N THR A 186 -4.55 2.60 -31.24
CA THR A 186 -3.65 3.13 -32.31
C THR A 186 -2.78 2.03 -32.94
N LYS A 187 -3.34 1.19 -33.81
CA LYS A 187 -2.56 0.59 -34.90
C LYS A 187 -3.52 0.30 -36.05
N PRO A 188 -3.46 1.06 -37.16
CA PRO A 188 -4.13 0.62 -38.37
C PRO A 188 -3.40 -0.63 -38.87
N GLU A 189 -4.11 -1.75 -38.90
CA GLU A 189 -3.72 -2.93 -39.66
C GLU A 189 -3.57 -2.53 -41.13
N ILE A 190 -2.32 -2.40 -41.58
CA ILE A 190 -2.03 -2.29 -43.01
C ILE A 190 -2.15 -3.71 -43.56
N GLN A 191 -3.27 -4.01 -44.20
CA GLN A 191 -3.40 -5.19 -45.05
C GLN A 191 -2.48 -5.03 -46.27
N PRO A 192 -1.58 -5.99 -46.57
CA PRO A 192 -0.83 -5.97 -47.81
C PRO A 192 -1.76 -6.39 -48.96
N SER A 193 -1.80 -5.55 -50.00
CA SER A 193 -2.39 -5.85 -51.32
C SER A 193 -1.59 -6.91 -52.09
#